data_AF-A0A6T1G2T2-F1
#
_entry.id   AF-A0A6T1G2T2-F1
#
_cell.length_a   1.000
_cell.length_b   1.000
_cell.length_c   1.000
_cell.angle_alpha   90.00
_cell.angle_beta   90.00
_cell.angle_gamma   90.00
#
_symmetry.space_group_name_H-M   'P 1'
#
loop_
_entity.id
_entity.type
_entity.pdbx_description
1 polymer ?
#
loop_
_entity_poly.entity_id
_entity_poly.type
_entity_poly.pdbx_seq_one_letter_code
_entity_poly.pdbx_strand_id
1 'polypeptide(L)'
;MSVRRWGGAGATACPPARPHPAAGDGPRAAEAGVLYTCGCGHLAAEVLCDLLRTFGIGSVLDVRELDHSAKRPWFNADALAGTMRRFGLGYRYVGGDREDAAAVSRHASTARAPVCLLGVRALVRECQRLHLSQRLQEGLGWSVVHLQLSSGTPPALKLLPSQHDAVYARHTDAAAYVGAVARALGERSGLSGRWQDRVAARHDAVPWERWDSRGRTPWPSGSRPPLVIQLPWDTLLMVLPGFLSKTEVHGLQQRSLPGALQYDQPLRQVRNPDGTFTQFNEHQKEAWLSDHYDHRDARRVLPPRVHAGRALPAWALELLARASRAALAPFNGIMCRWEPPGVHPKDGPHTYATHSGWADETVIGLMAVGATRSYRVHGIPWSLEGEVALCPASRR
;
A
#
# COMPACT_ATOMS: atom_id res chain seq x y z
N MET A 1 -11.91 -31.92 1.57
CA MET A 1 -12.30 -30.74 0.75
C MET A 1 -11.22 -30.49 -0.30
N SER A 2 -11.60 -30.38 -1.58
CA SER A 2 -10.62 -30.17 -2.67
C SER A 2 -10.16 -28.72 -2.72
N VAL A 3 -8.85 -28.49 -2.60
CA VAL A 3 -8.25 -27.19 -2.85
C VAL A 3 -8.22 -26.97 -4.36
N ARG A 4 -9.25 -26.29 -4.90
CA ARG A 4 -9.17 -25.74 -6.26
C ARG A 4 -8.03 -24.74 -6.30
N ARG A 5 -6.86 -25.16 -6.78
CA ARG A 5 -5.83 -24.24 -7.26
C ARG A 5 -6.52 -23.30 -8.24
N TRP A 6 -6.31 -21.99 -8.06
CA TRP A 6 -6.60 -21.05 -9.13
C TRP A 6 -5.73 -21.50 -10.30
N GLY A 7 -6.37 -21.99 -11.37
CA GLY A 7 -5.66 -22.41 -12.57
C GLY A 7 -4.82 -21.23 -13.02
N GLY A 8 -3.53 -21.47 -13.25
CA GLY A 8 -2.73 -20.48 -13.95
C GLY A 8 -3.43 -20.24 -15.29
N ALA A 9 -3.82 -18.99 -15.55
CA ALA A 9 -4.25 -18.62 -16.89
C ALA A 9 -3.13 -19.06 -17.82
N GLY A 10 -3.43 -19.98 -18.74
CA GLY A 10 -2.45 -20.48 -19.68
C GLY A 10 -1.79 -19.29 -20.36
N ALA A 11 -0.47 -19.32 -20.53
CA ALA A 11 0.26 -18.21 -21.11
C ALA A 11 -0.27 -17.93 -22.52
N THR A 12 -1.22 -17.01 -22.63
CA THR A 12 -1.75 -16.53 -23.91
C THR A 12 -0.58 -15.87 -24.61
N ALA A 13 -0.08 -16.54 -25.66
CA ALA A 13 0.97 -16.00 -26.50
C ALA A 13 0.56 -14.57 -26.89
N CYS A 14 1.42 -13.60 -26.61
CA CYS A 14 1.16 -12.22 -27.01
C CYS A 14 0.91 -12.21 -28.53
N PRO A 15 -0.14 -11.51 -29.00
CA PRO A 15 -0.36 -11.38 -30.44
C PRO A 15 0.91 -10.79 -31.09
N PRO A 16 1.28 -11.25 -32.31
CA PRO A 16 2.49 -10.76 -32.96
C PRO A 16 2.42 -9.25 -33.10
N ALA A 17 3.51 -8.57 -32.73
CA ALA A 17 3.60 -7.12 -32.79
C ALA A 17 3.29 -6.65 -34.22
N ARG A 18 2.43 -5.63 -34.35
CA ARG A 18 2.19 -5.00 -35.66
C ARG A 18 3.52 -4.42 -36.16
N PRO A 19 3.86 -4.55 -37.46
CA PRO A 19 5.04 -3.90 -38.00
C PRO A 19 4.90 -2.38 -37.78
N HIS A 20 5.81 -1.80 -37.01
CA HIS A 20 5.85 -0.36 -36.81
C HIS A 20 6.29 0.32 -38.11
N PRO A 21 5.77 1.52 -38.44
CA PRO A 21 6.30 2.30 -39.55
C PRO A 21 7.79 2.56 -39.33
N ALA A 22 8.58 2.53 -40.41
CA ALA A 22 9.99 2.84 -40.36
C ALA A 22 10.19 4.22 -39.72
N ALA A 23 11.14 4.31 -38.78
CA ALA A 23 11.42 5.55 -38.08
C ALA A 23 11.97 6.59 -39.08
N GLY A 24 11.14 7.56 -39.45
CA GLY A 24 11.62 8.75 -40.16
C GLY A 24 12.62 9.52 -39.30
N ASP A 25 13.50 10.28 -39.94
CA ASP A 25 14.63 10.98 -39.32
C ASP A 25 14.18 11.92 -38.19
N GLY A 26 14.16 11.40 -36.97
CA GLY A 26 13.94 12.16 -35.76
C GLY A 26 15.08 13.14 -35.49
N PRO A 27 14.85 14.19 -34.67
CA PRO A 27 15.86 15.19 -34.37
C PRO A 27 17.16 14.55 -33.87
N ARG A 28 18.29 14.99 -34.43
CA ARG A 28 19.64 14.52 -34.08
C ARG A 28 19.83 14.47 -32.56
N ALA A 29 20.43 13.39 -32.08
CA ALA A 29 20.67 13.14 -30.66
C ALA A 29 21.49 14.27 -30.03
N ALA A 30 20.80 15.18 -29.31
CA ALA A 30 21.43 15.96 -28.28
C ALA A 30 21.94 15.01 -27.18
N GLU A 31 23.13 15.28 -26.62
CA GLU A 31 23.81 14.43 -25.65
C GLU A 31 23.00 14.30 -24.34
N ALA A 32 22.08 13.34 -24.29
CA ALA A 32 21.03 13.26 -23.28
C ALA A 32 21.52 12.67 -21.95
N GLY A 33 21.17 13.31 -20.83
CA GLY A 33 21.43 12.83 -19.47
C GLY A 33 20.69 11.52 -19.15
N VAL A 34 21.31 10.66 -18.32
CA VAL A 34 20.83 9.30 -18.06
C VAL A 34 20.69 9.00 -16.57
N LEU A 35 19.46 8.71 -16.14
CA LEU A 35 19.08 7.83 -15.01
C LEU A 35 17.55 7.70 -15.06
N TYR A 36 17.00 6.51 -15.31
CA TYR A 36 15.54 6.35 -15.37
C TYR A 36 15.13 5.03 -14.71
N THR A 37 14.76 5.09 -13.43
CA THR A 37 14.43 3.90 -12.64
C THR A 37 13.08 3.31 -13.05
N CYS A 38 12.97 2.01 -13.29
CA CYS A 38 11.72 1.41 -13.71
C CYS A 38 10.78 1.05 -12.53
N GLY A 39 9.60 1.66 -12.49
CA GLY A 39 8.56 1.40 -11.49
C GLY A 39 7.23 0.85 -12.00
N CYS A 40 6.97 0.87 -13.30
CA CYS A 40 5.66 0.60 -13.89
C CYS A 40 5.33 -0.89 -14.08
N GLY A 41 5.56 -1.71 -13.04
CA GLY A 41 5.45 -3.17 -13.08
C GLY A 41 4.11 -3.75 -13.57
N HIS A 42 3.05 -2.94 -13.68
CA HIS A 42 1.73 -3.37 -14.15
C HIS A 42 1.58 -3.39 -15.67
N LEU A 43 2.45 -2.71 -16.42
CA LEU A 43 2.44 -2.69 -17.89
C LEU A 43 3.28 -3.82 -18.47
N ALA A 44 2.98 -4.25 -19.69
CA ALA A 44 3.88 -5.02 -20.53
C ALA A 44 5.11 -4.18 -20.90
N ALA A 45 6.23 -4.84 -21.18
CA ALA A 45 7.48 -4.17 -21.51
C ALA A 45 7.35 -3.35 -22.82
N GLU A 46 6.58 -3.84 -23.78
CA GLU A 46 6.29 -3.20 -25.06
C GLU A 46 5.55 -1.87 -24.87
N VAL A 47 4.42 -1.87 -24.14
CA VAL A 47 3.63 -0.65 -23.83
C VAL A 47 4.46 0.37 -23.06
N LEU A 48 5.33 -0.10 -22.16
CA LEU A 48 6.31 0.74 -21.48
C LEU A 48 7.31 1.38 -22.47
N CYS A 49 7.87 0.61 -23.41
CA CYS A 49 8.83 1.12 -24.38
C CYS A 49 8.20 2.18 -25.31
N ASP A 50 6.97 1.96 -25.78
CA ASP A 50 6.25 2.97 -26.56
C ASP A 50 6.05 4.27 -25.78
N LEU A 51 5.61 4.19 -24.52
CA LEU A 51 5.43 5.36 -23.65
C LEU A 51 6.73 6.13 -23.42
N LEU A 52 7.85 5.42 -23.21
CA LEU A 52 9.17 6.03 -23.05
C LEU A 52 9.61 6.75 -24.34
N ARG A 53 9.48 6.10 -25.49
CA ARG A 53 9.80 6.69 -26.81
C ARG A 53 8.95 7.91 -27.13
N THR A 54 7.64 7.84 -26.89
CA THR A 54 6.72 8.97 -27.09
C THR A 54 7.07 10.16 -26.20
N PHE A 55 7.65 9.92 -25.02
CA PHE A 55 8.15 10.96 -24.11
C PHE A 55 9.57 11.45 -24.46
N GLY A 56 10.24 10.88 -25.48
CA GLY A 56 11.60 11.22 -25.87
C GLY A 56 12.70 10.57 -25.03
N ILE A 57 12.38 9.56 -24.22
CA ILE A 57 13.38 8.83 -23.42
C ILE A 57 14.04 7.75 -24.29
N GLY A 58 15.36 7.86 -24.48
CA GLY A 58 16.17 6.92 -25.27
C GLY A 58 16.86 5.81 -24.48
N SER A 59 16.93 5.89 -23.14
CA SER A 59 17.57 4.84 -22.32
C SER A 59 17.01 4.73 -20.90
N VAL A 60 17.21 3.56 -20.28
CA VAL A 60 16.73 3.21 -18.93
C VAL A 60 17.89 2.68 -18.08
N LEU A 61 18.03 3.22 -16.86
CA LEU A 61 18.94 2.68 -15.84
C LEU A 61 18.12 2.11 -14.69
N ASP A 62 18.12 0.78 -14.60
CA ASP A 62 17.26 0.05 -13.68
C ASP A 62 17.95 -0.26 -12.36
N VAL A 63 17.49 0.41 -11.30
CA VAL A 63 18.02 0.35 -9.93
C VAL A 63 17.17 -0.53 -9.01
N ARG A 64 16.28 -1.38 -9.54
CA ARG A 64 15.46 -2.29 -8.73
C ARG A 64 16.36 -3.26 -7.96
N GLU A 65 16.11 -3.44 -6.67
CA GLU A 65 16.78 -4.43 -5.79
C GLU A 65 16.71 -5.88 -6.31
N LEU A 66 15.72 -6.19 -7.15
CA LEU A 66 15.56 -7.50 -7.77
C LEU A 66 15.56 -7.37 -9.30
N ASP A 67 16.49 -8.09 -9.92
CA ASP A 67 16.64 -8.24 -11.36
C ASP A 67 15.48 -9.05 -11.95
N HIS A 68 14.88 -9.96 -11.18
CA HIS A 68 13.82 -10.88 -11.60
C HIS A 68 12.47 -10.62 -10.91
N SER A 69 11.38 -11.08 -11.54
CA SER A 69 10.05 -11.08 -10.95
C SER A 69 9.22 -12.28 -11.40
N ALA A 70 9.05 -13.27 -10.51
CA ALA A 70 8.21 -14.45 -10.78
C ALA A 70 6.74 -14.11 -11.11
N LYS A 71 6.24 -12.96 -10.65
CA LYS A 71 4.88 -12.47 -10.96
C LYS A 71 4.78 -11.71 -12.29
N ARG A 72 5.92 -11.21 -12.81
CA ARG A 72 6.01 -10.32 -13.97
C ARG A 72 7.28 -10.64 -14.78
N PRO A 73 7.36 -11.80 -15.47
CA PRO A 73 8.61 -12.25 -16.10
C PRO A 73 9.16 -11.29 -17.17
N TRP A 74 8.31 -10.49 -17.80
CA TRP A 74 8.72 -9.43 -18.75
C TRP A 74 9.46 -8.24 -18.10
N PHE A 75 9.50 -8.18 -16.77
CA PHE A 75 10.36 -7.28 -16.00
C PHE A 75 11.62 -7.96 -15.44
N ASN A 76 11.93 -9.21 -15.84
CA ASN A 76 13.27 -9.74 -15.62
C ASN A 76 14.29 -8.89 -16.41
N ALA A 77 15.47 -8.63 -15.85
CA ALA A 77 16.44 -7.70 -16.42
C ALA A 77 16.80 -8.04 -17.87
N ASP A 78 17.07 -9.30 -18.18
CA ASP A 78 17.38 -9.76 -19.55
C ASP A 78 16.18 -9.62 -20.51
N ALA A 79 14.98 -9.96 -20.04
CA ALA A 79 13.76 -9.85 -20.84
C ALA A 79 13.45 -8.38 -21.17
N LEU A 80 13.62 -7.49 -20.19
CA LEU A 80 13.43 -6.06 -20.35
C LEU A 80 14.50 -5.45 -21.25
N ALA A 81 15.77 -5.86 -21.10
CA ALA A 81 16.88 -5.48 -21.98
C ALA A 81 16.62 -5.87 -23.44
N GLY A 82 16.14 -7.10 -23.66
CA GLY A 82 15.77 -7.60 -24.99
C GLY A 82 14.62 -6.82 -25.61
N THR A 83 13.57 -6.51 -24.84
CA THR A 83 12.46 -5.68 -25.33
C THR A 83 12.88 -4.25 -25.61
N MET A 84 13.61 -3.58 -24.71
CA MET A 84 14.09 -2.22 -24.93
C MET A 84 14.97 -2.11 -26.17
N ARG A 85 15.90 -3.07 -26.38
CA ARG A 85 16.73 -3.13 -27.59
C ARG A 85 15.90 -3.23 -28.87
N ARG A 86 14.84 -4.05 -28.89
CA ARG A 86 13.91 -4.17 -30.04
C ARG A 86 13.18 -2.85 -30.35
N PHE A 87 12.97 -2.00 -29.35
CA PHE A 87 12.34 -0.68 -29.49
C PHE A 87 13.35 0.45 -29.74
N GLY A 88 14.65 0.15 -29.87
CA GLY A 88 15.70 1.16 -30.05
C GLY A 88 16.06 1.93 -28.76
N LEU A 89 15.75 1.36 -27.60
CA LEU A 89 16.06 1.93 -26.29
C LEU A 89 17.29 1.26 -25.67
N GLY A 90 18.17 2.07 -25.07
CA GLY A 90 19.24 1.57 -24.21
C GLY A 90 18.70 1.06 -22.88
N TYR A 91 19.29 -0.02 -22.34
CA TYR A 91 18.96 -0.54 -21.02
C TYR A 91 20.22 -0.97 -20.28
N ARG A 92 20.31 -0.65 -18.99
CA ARG A 92 21.34 -1.15 -18.08
C ARG A 92 20.75 -1.38 -16.69
N TYR A 93 21.01 -2.55 -16.12
CA TYR A 93 20.67 -2.89 -14.74
C TYR A 93 21.84 -2.62 -13.80
N VAL A 94 21.56 -2.13 -12.58
CA VAL A 94 22.56 -1.74 -11.55
C VAL A 94 22.04 -1.90 -10.10
N GLY A 95 21.09 -2.81 -9.86
CA GLY A 95 20.45 -2.97 -8.54
C GLY A 95 20.68 -4.34 -7.88
N GLY A 96 21.77 -5.03 -8.22
CA GLY A 96 21.99 -6.43 -7.85
C GLY A 96 22.54 -6.65 -6.44
N ASP A 97 23.34 -5.70 -5.93
CA ASP A 97 24.03 -5.82 -4.64
C ASP A 97 23.65 -4.71 -3.66
N ARG A 98 23.70 -4.99 -2.36
CA ARG A 98 23.46 -3.96 -1.33
C ARG A 98 24.53 -2.85 -1.29
N GLU A 99 25.68 -3.09 -1.90
CA GLU A 99 26.74 -2.09 -2.11
C GLU A 99 26.47 -1.18 -3.33
N ASP A 100 25.45 -1.48 -4.16
CA ASP A 100 25.13 -0.70 -5.37
C ASP A 100 24.61 0.72 -5.10
N ALA A 101 24.37 1.11 -3.84
CA ALA A 101 24.22 2.53 -3.50
C ALA A 101 25.42 3.35 -4.02
N ALA A 102 26.64 2.79 -3.97
CA ALA A 102 27.84 3.39 -4.56
C ALA A 102 27.85 3.28 -6.10
N ALA A 103 27.29 2.24 -6.70
CA ALA A 103 27.21 2.10 -8.17
C ALA A 103 26.21 3.09 -8.79
N VAL A 104 25.02 3.22 -8.19
CA VAL A 104 24.01 4.23 -8.54
C VAL A 104 24.58 5.63 -8.33
N SER A 105 25.26 5.88 -7.20
CA SER A 105 25.91 7.17 -6.92
C SER A 105 27.00 7.52 -7.96
N ARG A 106 27.90 6.57 -8.29
CA ARG A 106 28.92 6.76 -9.34
C ARG A 106 28.31 7.05 -10.70
N HIS A 107 27.27 6.30 -11.09
CA HIS A 107 26.61 6.53 -12.37
C HIS A 107 25.94 7.91 -12.41
N ALA A 108 25.23 8.27 -11.33
CA ALA A 108 24.64 9.59 -11.18
C ALA A 108 25.70 10.70 -11.26
N SER A 109 26.81 10.61 -10.51
CA SER A 109 27.85 11.66 -10.53
C SER A 109 28.50 11.87 -11.91
N THR A 110 28.44 10.88 -12.80
CA THR A 110 28.95 10.99 -14.18
C THR A 110 27.91 11.41 -15.22
N ALA A 111 26.62 11.42 -14.87
CA ALA A 111 25.56 11.82 -15.78
C ALA A 111 25.42 13.35 -15.81
N ARG A 112 25.26 13.92 -17.01
CA ARG A 112 24.85 15.33 -17.15
C ARG A 112 23.39 15.50 -16.68
N ALA A 113 23.09 16.71 -16.23
CA ALA A 113 21.86 17.13 -15.54
C ALA A 113 20.53 16.66 -16.18
N PRO A 114 19.45 16.51 -15.39
CA PRO A 114 18.72 15.23 -15.40
C PRO A 114 17.18 15.49 -15.38
N VAL A 115 16.23 14.61 -15.07
CA VAL A 115 16.04 13.15 -15.20
C VAL A 115 14.54 12.84 -15.05
N CYS A 116 14.05 11.67 -15.49
CA CYS A 116 12.72 11.20 -15.08
C CYS A 116 12.72 9.88 -14.29
N LEU A 117 11.97 9.85 -13.19
CA LEU A 117 11.70 8.63 -12.44
C LEU A 117 10.32 8.10 -12.82
N LEU A 118 10.30 6.94 -13.47
CA LEU A 118 9.05 6.34 -13.91
C LEU A 118 8.39 5.55 -12.77
N GLY A 119 7.22 6.02 -12.37
CA GLY A 119 6.42 5.39 -11.33
C GLY A 119 6.96 5.70 -9.94
N VAL A 120 6.41 6.77 -9.34
CA VAL A 120 6.21 6.75 -7.88
C VAL A 120 5.34 5.54 -7.53
N ARG A 121 5.56 4.92 -6.37
CA ARG A 121 4.49 4.09 -5.78
C ARG A 121 3.29 5.01 -5.50
N ALA A 122 2.09 4.44 -5.39
CA ALA A 122 0.89 5.21 -5.00
C ALA A 122 1.06 5.97 -3.67
N LEU A 123 2.10 5.62 -2.90
CA LEU A 123 2.52 6.25 -1.68
C LEU A 123 3.95 6.76 -1.78
N VAL A 124 4.10 8.05 -1.47
CA VAL A 124 5.40 8.74 -1.45
C VAL A 124 6.36 8.13 -0.42
N ARG A 125 5.97 8.02 0.86
CA ARG A 125 6.84 7.47 1.92
C ARG A 125 7.24 6.01 1.70
N GLU A 126 6.44 5.26 0.94
CA GLU A 126 6.76 3.88 0.56
C GLU A 126 7.64 3.82 -0.71
N CYS A 127 7.93 4.97 -1.33
CA CYS A 127 8.72 5.12 -2.53
C CYS A 127 10.14 5.58 -2.19
N GLN A 128 11.03 4.61 -1.95
CA GLN A 128 12.48 4.85 -1.81
C GLN A 128 13.06 5.75 -2.91
N ARG A 129 12.49 5.71 -4.13
CA ARG A 129 12.86 6.58 -5.25
C ARG A 129 12.66 8.06 -4.95
N LEU A 130 11.67 8.47 -4.17
CA LEU A 130 11.50 9.89 -3.82
C LEU A 130 12.59 10.36 -2.85
N HIS A 131 12.94 9.57 -1.85
CA HIS A 131 14.07 9.91 -0.97
C HIS A 131 15.42 9.90 -1.71
N LEU A 132 15.58 9.01 -2.70
CA LEU A 132 16.71 9.07 -3.63
C LEU A 132 16.67 10.36 -4.46
N SER A 133 15.50 10.74 -5.00
CA SER A 133 15.31 12.01 -5.72
C SER A 133 15.77 13.20 -4.90
N GLN A 134 15.36 13.24 -3.62
CA GLN A 134 15.63 14.37 -2.74
C GLN A 134 17.13 14.50 -2.49
N ARG A 135 17.80 13.37 -2.21
CA ARG A 135 19.26 13.33 -2.05
C ARG A 135 20.02 13.72 -3.32
N LEU A 136 19.51 13.38 -4.51
CA LEU A 136 20.09 13.81 -5.78
C LEU A 136 19.90 15.33 -5.98
N GLN A 137 18.71 15.85 -5.70
CA GLN A 137 18.40 17.27 -5.84
C GLN A 137 19.20 18.13 -4.84
N GLU A 138 19.23 17.76 -3.56
CA GLU A 138 19.96 18.45 -2.50
C GLU A 138 21.48 18.29 -2.63
N GLY A 139 21.96 17.07 -2.93
CA GLY A 139 23.38 16.75 -2.93
C GLY A 139 24.13 17.07 -4.23
N LEU A 140 23.43 17.08 -5.37
CA LEU A 140 24.03 17.29 -6.69
C LEU A 140 23.39 18.46 -7.48
N GLY A 141 22.39 19.16 -6.92
CA GLY A 141 21.66 20.23 -7.63
C GLY A 141 20.76 19.73 -8.76
N TRP A 142 20.35 18.47 -8.72
CA TRP A 142 19.65 17.79 -9.81
C TRP A 142 18.16 18.16 -9.92
N SER A 143 17.74 18.63 -11.09
CA SER A 143 16.32 18.78 -11.42
C SER A 143 15.69 17.42 -11.73
N VAL A 144 14.87 16.87 -10.83
CA VAL A 144 14.24 15.55 -11.00
C VAL A 144 12.76 15.70 -11.38
N VAL A 145 12.33 14.95 -12.39
CA VAL A 145 10.92 14.86 -12.80
C VAL A 145 10.36 13.47 -12.46
N HIS A 146 9.13 13.40 -11.96
CA HIS A 146 8.40 12.14 -11.74
C HIS A 146 7.43 11.92 -12.90
N LEU A 147 7.47 10.72 -13.50
CA LEU A 147 6.52 10.33 -14.54
C LEU A 147 5.46 9.40 -13.97
N GLN A 148 4.20 9.81 -14.13
CA GLN A 148 3.03 9.04 -13.75
C GLN A 148 2.25 8.62 -15.00
N LEU A 149 1.56 7.48 -14.94
CA LEU A 149 0.64 7.06 -16.00
C LEU A 149 -0.65 7.89 -15.92
N SER A 150 -1.16 8.35 -17.06
CA SER A 150 -2.51 8.91 -17.14
C SER A 150 -3.58 7.88 -16.78
N SER A 151 -4.79 8.37 -16.48
CA SER A 151 -5.99 7.55 -16.29
C SER A 151 -6.47 6.84 -17.54
N GLY A 152 -5.92 7.17 -18.71
CA GLY A 152 -6.29 6.56 -19.99
C GLY A 152 -5.87 5.09 -20.12
N THR A 153 -6.41 4.47 -21.18
CA THR A 153 -5.94 3.21 -21.76
C THR A 153 -5.31 3.50 -23.13
N PRO A 154 -4.45 2.63 -23.67
CA PRO A 154 -3.95 2.80 -25.04
C PRO A 154 -5.10 2.95 -26.05
N PRO A 155 -4.96 3.80 -27.09
CA PRO A 155 -3.79 4.63 -27.40
C PRO A 155 -3.70 5.95 -26.60
N ALA A 156 -4.69 6.30 -25.76
CA ALA A 156 -4.73 7.54 -24.98
C ALA A 156 -3.91 7.51 -23.65
N LEU A 157 -3.27 6.38 -23.35
CA LEU A 157 -2.35 6.25 -22.22
C LEU A 157 -1.08 7.08 -22.51
N LYS A 158 -0.68 7.93 -21.56
CA LYS A 158 0.49 8.80 -21.68
C LYS A 158 1.22 8.95 -20.35
N LEU A 159 2.48 9.39 -20.42
CA LEU A 159 3.25 9.79 -19.26
C LEU A 159 2.97 11.26 -18.92
N LEU A 160 2.74 11.53 -17.64
CA LEU A 160 2.48 12.86 -17.08
C LEU A 160 3.66 13.25 -16.20
N PRO A 161 4.39 14.35 -16.52
CA PRO A 161 5.47 14.84 -15.68
C PRO A 161 4.95 15.56 -14.44
N SER A 162 5.73 15.52 -13.37
CA SER A 162 5.53 16.29 -12.14
C SER A 162 6.89 16.62 -11.55
N GLN A 163 7.16 17.89 -11.29
CA GLN A 163 8.44 18.32 -10.72
C GLN A 163 8.62 17.73 -9.31
N HIS A 164 9.84 17.32 -8.99
CA HIS A 164 10.12 16.62 -7.75
C HIS A 164 9.88 17.47 -6.51
N ASP A 165 10.30 18.73 -6.52
CA ASP A 165 10.03 19.72 -5.48
C ASP A 165 8.53 19.77 -5.12
N ALA A 166 7.65 19.87 -6.11
CA ALA A 166 6.21 19.91 -5.93
C ALA A 166 5.63 18.57 -5.44
N VAL A 167 6.21 17.43 -5.84
CA VAL A 167 5.84 16.10 -5.31
C VAL A 167 6.27 15.94 -3.86
N TYR A 168 7.46 16.43 -3.50
CA TYR A 168 8.04 16.33 -2.16
C TYR A 168 7.36 17.28 -1.18
N ALA A 169 7.16 18.55 -1.56
CA ALA A 169 6.43 19.54 -0.77
C ALA A 169 5.05 19.02 -0.36
N ARG A 170 4.24 18.55 -1.32
CA ARG A 170 2.91 17.94 -1.02
C ARG A 170 2.99 16.77 -0.04
N HIS A 171 4.09 16.02 -0.01
CA HIS A 171 4.29 14.96 0.97
C HIS A 171 4.67 15.50 2.34
N THR A 172 5.61 16.44 2.41
CA THR A 172 6.01 17.12 3.65
C THR A 172 4.82 17.82 4.30
N ASP A 173 4.01 18.54 3.51
CA ASP A 173 2.78 19.20 3.97
C ASP A 173 1.77 18.19 4.54
N ALA A 174 1.56 17.07 3.83
CA ALA A 174 0.66 16.01 4.29
C ALA A 174 1.19 15.33 5.57
N ALA A 175 2.49 15.08 5.68
CA ALA A 175 3.11 14.51 6.88
C ALA A 175 3.02 15.47 8.08
N ALA A 176 3.28 16.77 7.86
CA ALA A 176 3.15 17.81 8.87
C ALA A 176 1.71 17.97 9.35
N TYR A 177 0.73 18.00 8.44
CA TYR A 177 -0.69 18.03 8.77
C TYR A 177 -1.12 16.81 9.60
N VAL A 178 -0.76 15.60 9.16
CA VAL A 178 -1.08 14.36 9.87
C VAL A 178 -0.41 14.31 11.24
N GLY A 179 0.84 14.76 11.37
CA GLY A 179 1.54 14.88 12.64
C GLY A 179 0.89 15.88 13.60
N ALA A 180 0.40 17.02 13.09
CA ALA A 180 -0.34 18.00 13.88
C ALA A 180 -1.69 17.45 14.36
N VAL A 181 -2.45 16.77 13.49
CA VAL A 181 -3.72 16.11 13.85
C VAL A 181 -3.49 15.01 14.90
N ALA A 182 -2.46 14.17 14.73
CA ALA A 182 -2.11 13.13 15.69
C ALA A 182 -1.73 13.71 17.05
N ARG A 183 -0.95 14.80 17.09
CA ARG A 183 -0.58 15.50 18.33
C ARG A 183 -1.79 16.09 19.04
N ALA A 184 -2.64 16.84 18.34
CA ALA A 184 -3.86 17.42 18.90
C ALA A 184 -4.86 16.36 19.39
N LEU A 185 -4.91 15.20 18.74
CA LEU A 185 -5.68 14.04 19.22
C LEU A 185 -5.07 13.42 20.49
N GLY A 186 -3.74 13.32 20.58
CA GLY A 186 -3.02 12.89 21.77
C GLY A 186 -3.29 13.82 22.96
N GLU A 187 -3.07 15.12 22.78
CA GLU A 187 -3.31 16.17 23.78
C GLU A 187 -4.74 16.13 24.32
N ARG A 188 -5.77 16.11 23.45
CA ARG A 188 -7.19 15.99 23.85
C ARG A 188 -7.51 14.69 24.58
N SER A 189 -6.71 13.64 24.39
CA SER A 189 -6.87 12.33 25.05
C SER A 189 -6.03 12.19 26.32
N GLY A 190 -5.21 13.19 26.68
CA GLY A 190 -4.24 13.09 27.76
C GLY A 190 -3.08 12.10 27.47
N LEU A 191 -2.75 11.89 26.19
CA LEU A 191 -1.74 10.93 25.73
C LEU A 191 -0.53 11.66 25.12
N SER A 192 0.67 11.37 25.63
CA SER A 192 1.95 11.91 25.15
C SER A 192 3.00 10.81 24.96
N GLY A 193 4.05 11.09 24.16
CA GLY A 193 5.08 10.09 23.79
C GLY A 193 4.62 9.11 22.70
N ARG A 194 5.39 8.04 22.49
CA ARG A 194 5.03 6.95 21.56
C ARG A 194 3.94 6.07 22.16
N TRP A 195 3.09 5.47 21.34
CA TRP A 195 2.04 4.58 21.87
C TRP A 195 2.59 3.24 22.35
N GLN A 196 3.65 2.72 21.71
CA GLN A 196 4.33 1.49 22.11
C GLN A 196 4.84 1.61 23.54
N ASP A 197 5.51 2.71 23.87
CA ASP A 197 6.06 2.99 25.21
C ASP A 197 4.94 3.02 26.26
N ARG A 198 3.80 3.67 25.96
CA ARG A 198 2.63 3.70 26.85
C ARG A 198 2.04 2.31 27.10
N VAL A 199 1.94 1.49 26.05
CA VAL A 199 1.42 0.11 26.14
C VAL A 199 2.38 -0.77 26.95
N ALA A 200 3.68 -0.72 26.65
CA ALA A 200 4.71 -1.49 27.36
C ALA A 200 4.85 -1.08 28.83
N ALA A 201 4.63 0.19 29.17
CA ALA A 201 4.63 0.67 30.56
C ALA A 201 3.39 0.24 31.37
N ARG A 202 2.31 -0.19 30.72
CA ARG A 202 1.03 -0.57 31.37
C ARG A 202 0.72 -2.07 31.31
N HIS A 203 1.34 -2.81 30.40
CA HIS A 203 0.99 -4.19 30.09
C HIS A 203 2.24 -5.05 29.88
N ASP A 204 2.26 -6.22 30.51
CA ASP A 204 3.29 -7.23 30.26
C ASP A 204 3.24 -7.69 28.79
N ALA A 205 4.30 -7.42 28.04
CA ALA A 205 4.44 -7.86 26.66
C ALA A 205 5.13 -9.24 26.61
N VAL A 206 4.51 -10.18 25.89
CA VAL A 206 5.08 -11.50 25.61
C VAL A 206 5.88 -11.42 24.29
N PRO A 207 7.18 -11.77 24.26
CA PRO A 207 7.93 -11.87 23.01
C PRO A 207 7.32 -12.87 22.04
N TRP A 208 7.33 -12.58 20.74
CA TRP A 208 6.77 -13.43 19.69
C TRP A 208 7.26 -14.88 19.75
N GLU A 209 8.54 -15.10 20.07
CA GLU A 209 9.19 -16.41 20.13
C GLU A 209 8.69 -17.25 21.33
N ARG A 210 8.11 -16.58 22.34
CA ARG A 210 7.49 -17.20 23.52
C ARG A 210 5.96 -17.29 23.41
N TRP A 211 5.37 -16.62 22.41
CA TRP A 211 3.94 -16.70 22.15
C TRP A 211 3.61 -18.01 21.42
N ASP A 212 2.88 -18.91 22.07
CA ASP A 212 2.46 -20.17 21.45
C ASP A 212 1.33 -19.97 20.44
N SER A 213 1.72 -19.66 19.21
CA SER A 213 0.84 -19.58 18.04
C SER A 213 0.10 -20.89 17.71
N ARG A 214 0.45 -22.03 18.33
CA ARG A 214 -0.23 -23.32 18.18
C ARG A 214 -1.30 -23.57 19.25
N GLY A 215 -1.56 -22.60 20.12
CA GLY A 215 -2.81 -22.53 20.90
C GLY A 215 -2.88 -23.36 22.18
N ARG A 216 -1.75 -23.75 22.79
CA ARG A 216 -1.73 -24.32 24.15
C ARG A 216 -1.85 -23.26 25.23
N THR A 217 -1.51 -22.00 24.94
CA THR A 217 -1.81 -20.88 25.84
C THR A 217 -3.31 -20.58 25.77
N PRO A 218 -4.10 -20.84 26.84
CA PRO A 218 -5.53 -20.58 26.81
C PRO A 218 -5.79 -19.08 26.67
N TRP A 219 -6.61 -18.71 25.68
CA TRP A 219 -7.06 -17.33 25.50
C TRP A 219 -7.60 -16.77 26.81
N PRO A 220 -7.25 -15.52 27.19
CA PRO A 220 -7.71 -14.95 28.44
C PRO A 220 -9.25 -14.84 28.44
N SER A 221 -9.93 -15.67 29.22
CA SER A 221 -11.38 -15.60 29.42
C SER A 221 -11.73 -14.76 30.65
N GLY A 222 -12.70 -13.85 30.51
CA GLY A 222 -13.18 -12.99 31.60
C GLY A 222 -12.44 -11.66 31.67
N SER A 223 -12.42 -11.05 32.87
CA SER A 223 -11.84 -9.72 33.17
C SER A 223 -10.30 -9.68 33.22
N ARG A 224 -9.62 -10.56 32.48
CA ARG A 224 -8.16 -10.63 32.44
C ARG A 224 -7.56 -9.36 31.79
N PRO A 225 -6.33 -8.97 32.16
CA PRO A 225 -5.65 -7.85 31.52
C PRO A 225 -5.48 -8.08 30.00
N PRO A 226 -5.32 -7.01 29.22
CA PRO A 226 -4.96 -7.12 27.80
C PRO A 226 -3.72 -8.00 27.62
N LEU A 227 -3.76 -8.87 26.62
CA LEU A 227 -2.58 -9.61 26.18
C LEU A 227 -1.84 -8.75 25.16
N VAL A 228 -0.57 -8.44 25.44
CA VAL A 228 0.32 -7.75 24.50
C VAL A 228 1.37 -8.73 24.00
N ILE A 229 1.57 -8.78 22.69
CA ILE A 229 2.58 -9.61 22.03
C ILE A 229 3.53 -8.68 21.28
N GLN A 230 4.83 -8.77 21.58
CA GLN A 230 5.87 -8.00 20.90
C GLN A 230 6.30 -8.75 19.64
N LEU A 231 6.03 -8.16 18.46
CA LEU A 231 6.40 -8.74 17.16
C LEU A 231 7.85 -8.36 16.79
N PRO A 232 8.53 -9.11 15.89
CA PRO A 232 9.94 -8.88 15.55
C PRO A 232 10.29 -7.59 14.79
N TRP A 233 9.37 -6.63 14.66
CA TRP A 233 9.48 -5.45 13.78
C TRP A 233 9.05 -4.13 14.47
N ASP A 234 9.48 -3.90 15.72
CA ASP A 234 9.06 -2.76 16.58
C ASP A 234 7.54 -2.51 16.60
N THR A 235 6.77 -3.59 16.59
CA THR A 235 5.30 -3.57 16.51
C THR A 235 4.73 -4.38 17.66
N LEU A 236 3.72 -3.84 18.34
CA LEU A 236 2.96 -4.57 19.36
C LEU A 236 1.60 -5.00 18.80
N LEU A 237 1.22 -6.25 19.07
CA LEU A 237 -0.14 -6.75 18.88
C LEU A 237 -0.85 -6.79 20.24
N MET A 238 -1.90 -6.00 20.39
CA MET A 238 -2.73 -5.97 21.61
C MET A 238 -4.04 -6.72 21.38
N VAL A 239 -4.38 -7.61 22.30
CA VAL A 239 -5.60 -8.42 22.28
C VAL A 239 -6.47 -8.06 23.49
N LEU A 240 -7.71 -7.63 23.20
CA LEU A 240 -8.69 -7.14 24.18
C LEU A 240 -9.90 -8.09 24.24
N PRO A 241 -9.81 -9.22 24.97
CA PRO A 241 -10.93 -10.14 25.12
C PRO A 241 -12.06 -9.47 25.91
N GLY A 242 -13.30 -9.72 25.51
CA GLY A 242 -14.47 -9.12 26.17
C GLY A 242 -14.57 -7.60 26.03
N PHE A 243 -13.88 -6.98 25.05
CA PHE A 243 -13.93 -5.53 24.84
C PHE A 243 -15.36 -4.97 24.71
N LEU A 244 -16.29 -5.76 24.16
CA LEU A 244 -17.74 -5.53 24.23
C LEU A 244 -18.44 -6.72 24.90
N SER A 245 -19.47 -6.44 25.69
CA SER A 245 -20.43 -7.42 26.20
C SER A 245 -21.32 -7.99 25.09
N LYS A 246 -22.02 -9.11 25.36
CA LYS A 246 -22.95 -9.72 24.39
C LYS A 246 -24.05 -8.74 23.94
N THR A 247 -24.56 -7.92 24.85
CA THR A 247 -25.60 -6.89 24.55
C THR A 247 -25.05 -5.77 23.68
N GLU A 248 -23.85 -5.26 23.99
CA GLU A 248 -23.18 -4.23 23.18
C GLU A 248 -22.83 -4.75 21.78
N VAL A 249 -22.39 -6.00 21.65
CA VAL A 249 -22.18 -6.67 20.36
C VAL A 249 -23.47 -6.66 19.55
N HIS A 250 -24.60 -7.11 20.10
CA HIS A 250 -25.88 -7.13 19.39
C HIS A 250 -26.34 -5.72 18.98
N GLY A 251 -26.27 -4.74 19.90
CA GLY A 251 -26.62 -3.35 19.62
C GLY A 251 -25.70 -2.70 18.58
N LEU A 252 -24.42 -3.07 18.54
CA LEU A 252 -23.49 -2.62 17.50
C LEU A 252 -23.83 -3.25 16.14
N GLN A 253 -24.17 -4.55 16.08
CA GLN A 253 -24.61 -5.19 14.83
C GLN A 253 -25.78 -4.42 14.20
N GLN A 254 -26.85 -4.16 14.96
CA GLN A 254 -28.03 -3.46 14.42
C GLN A 254 -27.68 -2.06 13.90
N ARG A 255 -26.84 -1.32 14.64
CA ARG A 255 -26.37 0.03 14.27
C ARG A 255 -25.37 0.04 13.10
N SER A 256 -24.82 -1.11 12.72
CA SER A 256 -23.85 -1.26 11.62
C SER A 256 -24.34 -2.14 10.48
N LEU A 257 -25.63 -2.49 10.39
CA LEU A 257 -26.16 -3.25 9.25
C LEU A 257 -26.33 -2.35 8.01
N PRO A 258 -26.34 -2.93 6.78
CA PRO A 258 -26.79 -2.22 5.60
C PRO A 258 -28.19 -1.63 5.79
N GLY A 259 -28.33 -0.33 5.55
CA GLY A 259 -29.55 0.43 5.83
C GLY A 259 -29.44 1.29 7.10
N ALA A 260 -28.76 0.82 8.15
CA ALA A 260 -28.39 1.66 9.29
C ALA A 260 -27.17 2.55 8.95
N LEU A 261 -26.24 2.03 8.14
CA LEU A 261 -25.20 2.81 7.48
C LEU A 261 -25.38 2.73 5.96
N GLN A 262 -25.05 3.83 5.27
CA GLN A 262 -25.00 3.89 3.80
C GLN A 262 -23.69 3.24 3.32
N TYR A 263 -23.74 1.94 3.08
CA TYR A 263 -22.62 1.13 2.60
C TYR A 263 -22.42 1.27 1.08
N ASP A 264 -21.18 1.51 0.67
CA ASP A 264 -20.74 1.42 -0.72
C ASP A 264 -20.24 0.02 -1.03
N GLN A 265 -20.52 -0.50 -2.24
CA GLN A 265 -19.78 -1.65 -2.76
C GLN A 265 -18.51 -1.13 -3.47
N PRO A 266 -17.29 -1.52 -3.04
CA PRO A 266 -16.07 -1.10 -3.70
C PRO A 266 -15.96 -1.71 -5.11
N LEU A 267 -15.76 -0.84 -6.10
CA LEU A 267 -15.32 -1.25 -7.43
C LEU A 267 -13.79 -1.34 -7.40
N ARG A 268 -13.24 -2.49 -7.78
CA ARG A 268 -11.81 -2.71 -8.01
C ARG A 268 -11.52 -2.58 -9.50
N GLN A 269 -10.34 -2.08 -9.82
CA GLN A 269 -9.79 -1.96 -11.15
C GLN A 269 -8.34 -2.46 -11.10
N VAL A 270 -8.01 -3.44 -11.92
CA VAL A 270 -6.64 -3.93 -12.09
C VAL A 270 -6.17 -3.52 -13.48
N ARG A 271 -5.04 -2.82 -13.56
CA ARG A 271 -4.42 -2.54 -14.86
C ARG A 271 -3.78 -3.81 -15.41
N ASN A 272 -4.17 -4.15 -16.63
CA ASN A 272 -3.67 -5.29 -17.38
C ASN A 272 -2.30 -4.96 -18.02
N PRO A 273 -1.50 -5.96 -18.43
CA PRO A 273 -0.22 -5.73 -19.09
C PRO A 273 -0.34 -4.88 -20.36
N ASP A 274 -1.39 -5.07 -21.16
CA ASP A 274 -1.68 -4.24 -22.34
C ASP A 274 -2.07 -2.77 -22.03
N GLY A 275 -2.04 -2.35 -20.76
CA GLY A 275 -2.41 -1.02 -20.32
C GLY A 275 -3.91 -0.78 -20.17
N THR A 276 -4.76 -1.74 -20.56
CA THR A 276 -6.21 -1.71 -20.32
C THR A 276 -6.52 -1.99 -18.85
N PHE A 277 -7.81 -2.09 -18.50
CA PHE A 277 -8.24 -2.36 -17.14
C PHE A 277 -9.34 -3.42 -17.09
N THR A 278 -9.22 -4.35 -16.15
CA THR A 278 -10.31 -5.22 -15.73
C THR A 278 -10.94 -4.65 -14.46
N GLN A 279 -12.25 -4.39 -14.50
CA GLN A 279 -13.03 -3.95 -13.35
C GLN A 279 -13.81 -5.12 -12.74
N PHE A 280 -13.95 -5.14 -11.42
CA PHE A 280 -14.79 -6.09 -10.70
C PHE A 280 -15.30 -5.50 -9.38
N ASN A 281 -16.53 -5.82 -8.99
CA ASN A 281 -17.06 -5.43 -7.68
C ASN A 281 -16.51 -6.38 -6.60
N GLU A 282 -16.17 -5.85 -5.43
CA GLU A 282 -15.89 -6.69 -4.27
C GLU A 282 -17.16 -7.32 -3.72
N HIS A 283 -17.05 -8.50 -3.12
CA HIS A 283 -18.19 -9.18 -2.50
C HIS A 283 -18.63 -8.54 -1.16
N GLN A 284 -17.77 -7.72 -0.55
CA GLN A 284 -18.08 -6.95 0.65
C GLN A 284 -18.63 -5.56 0.32
N LYS A 285 -19.13 -4.88 1.35
CA LYS A 285 -19.41 -3.45 1.30
C LYS A 285 -18.60 -2.71 2.37
N GLU A 286 -18.24 -1.47 2.10
CA GLU A 286 -17.45 -0.60 2.98
C GLU A 286 -18.25 0.68 3.30
N ALA A 287 -18.14 1.17 4.53
CA ALA A 287 -18.63 2.48 4.95
C ALA A 287 -17.54 3.17 5.79
N TRP A 288 -17.37 4.47 5.57
CA TRP A 288 -16.33 5.28 6.19
C TRP A 288 -16.98 6.33 7.09
N LEU A 289 -16.63 6.29 8.38
CA LEU A 289 -17.11 7.23 9.40
C LEU A 289 -15.91 7.99 9.95
N SER A 290 -15.83 9.30 9.75
CA SER A 290 -14.81 10.18 10.30
C SER A 290 -15.24 11.64 10.14
N ASP A 291 -15.05 12.42 11.20
CA ASP A 291 -15.26 13.88 11.17
C ASP A 291 -14.08 14.66 10.58
N HIS A 292 -12.98 13.97 10.22
CA HIS A 292 -11.67 14.60 10.00
C HIS A 292 -11.07 14.37 8.61
N TYR A 293 -11.48 13.34 7.87
CA TYR A 293 -10.90 13.06 6.56
C TYR A 293 -11.85 12.30 5.63
N ASP A 294 -11.72 12.59 4.33
CA ASP A 294 -12.25 11.75 3.26
C ASP A 294 -11.29 10.59 2.99
N HIS A 295 -11.81 9.37 2.82
CA HIS A 295 -10.98 8.27 2.32
C HIS A 295 -10.85 8.36 0.80
N ARG A 296 -9.63 8.69 0.33
CA ARG A 296 -9.30 8.70 -1.10
C ARG A 296 -8.74 7.36 -1.55
N ASP A 297 -9.55 6.60 -2.26
CA ASP A 297 -9.12 5.33 -2.83
C ASP A 297 -8.41 5.52 -4.17
N ALA A 298 -7.12 5.82 -4.07
CA ALA A 298 -6.21 5.93 -5.21
C ALA A 298 -5.66 4.57 -5.70
N ARG A 299 -6.04 3.45 -5.07
CA ARG A 299 -5.58 2.10 -5.47
C ARG A 299 -6.60 1.34 -6.29
N ARG A 300 -7.89 1.62 -6.12
CA ARG A 300 -8.96 0.77 -6.68
C ARG A 300 -9.58 1.26 -7.98
N VAL A 301 -9.58 2.56 -8.28
CA VAL A 301 -10.15 3.11 -9.54
C VAL A 301 -9.43 4.37 -10.01
N LEU A 302 -9.49 4.66 -11.31
CA LEU A 302 -9.11 5.96 -11.88
C LEU A 302 -10.31 6.61 -12.60
N PRO A 303 -10.67 7.87 -12.28
CA PRO A 303 -10.08 8.73 -11.24
C PRO A 303 -10.27 8.14 -9.82
N PRO A 304 -9.40 8.48 -8.84
CA PRO A 304 -9.52 8.01 -7.47
C PRO A 304 -10.90 8.29 -6.89
N ARG A 305 -11.54 7.27 -6.30
CA ARG A 305 -12.84 7.45 -5.64
C ARG A 305 -12.61 8.16 -4.31
N VAL A 306 -13.28 9.29 -4.11
CA VAL A 306 -13.33 9.98 -2.82
C VAL A 306 -14.56 9.47 -2.08
N HIS A 307 -14.36 8.74 -1.00
CA HIS A 307 -15.41 8.43 -0.04
C HIS A 307 -15.42 9.54 0.99
N ALA A 308 -16.40 10.43 0.91
CA ALA A 308 -16.54 11.54 1.84
C ALA A 308 -16.63 11.02 3.29
N GLY A 309 -15.87 11.64 4.20
CA GLY A 309 -15.95 11.32 5.61
C GLY A 309 -17.36 11.60 6.13
N ARG A 310 -18.05 10.58 6.66
CA ARG A 310 -19.35 10.79 7.29
C ARG A 310 -19.19 11.10 8.76
N ALA A 311 -19.97 12.07 9.24
CA ALA A 311 -20.02 12.45 10.64
C ALA A 311 -20.17 11.22 11.55
N LEU A 312 -19.36 11.16 12.62
CA LEU A 312 -19.34 10.04 13.54
C LEU A 312 -20.64 10.03 14.38
N PRO A 313 -21.49 8.99 14.26
CA PRO A 313 -22.66 8.88 15.12
C PRO A 313 -22.24 8.68 16.58
N ALA A 314 -23.09 9.06 17.54
CA ALA A 314 -22.76 9.02 18.97
C ALA A 314 -22.20 7.67 19.46
N TRP A 315 -22.72 6.54 18.95
CA TRP A 315 -22.21 5.21 19.28
C TRP A 315 -20.78 4.96 18.78
N ALA A 316 -20.40 5.57 17.65
CA ALA A 316 -19.05 5.45 17.09
C ALA A 316 -18.06 6.31 17.88
N LEU A 317 -18.45 7.51 18.31
CA LEU A 317 -17.66 8.36 19.21
C LEU A 317 -17.40 7.65 20.55
N GLU A 318 -18.42 7.04 21.16
CA GLU A 318 -18.28 6.24 22.38
C GLU A 318 -17.31 5.06 22.19
N LEU A 319 -17.47 4.33 21.08
CA LEU A 319 -16.64 3.18 20.73
C LEU A 319 -15.17 3.58 20.52
N LEU A 320 -14.92 4.66 19.78
CA LEU A 320 -13.59 5.23 19.55
C LEU A 320 -12.95 5.73 20.85
N ALA A 321 -13.70 6.40 21.72
CA ALA A 321 -13.20 6.86 23.02
C ALA A 321 -12.83 5.68 23.93
N ARG A 322 -13.66 4.62 23.96
CA ARG A 322 -13.37 3.37 24.70
C ARG A 322 -12.14 2.66 24.13
N ALA A 323 -12.03 2.55 22.81
CA ALA A 323 -10.88 1.95 22.14
C ALA A 323 -9.61 2.75 22.42
N SER A 324 -9.70 4.09 22.42
CA SER A 324 -8.56 4.97 22.64
C SER A 324 -7.98 4.84 24.05
N ARG A 325 -8.86 4.74 25.06
CA ARG A 325 -8.45 4.46 26.45
C ARG A 325 -7.85 3.06 26.61
N ALA A 326 -8.37 2.06 25.90
CA ALA A 326 -7.91 0.67 26.02
C ALA A 326 -6.56 0.44 25.33
N ALA A 327 -6.33 1.03 24.15
CA ALA A 327 -5.08 0.89 23.39
C ALA A 327 -4.04 1.98 23.71
N LEU A 328 -4.36 2.93 24.59
CA LEU A 328 -3.53 4.09 24.93
C LEU A 328 -3.09 4.90 23.68
N ALA A 329 -3.95 4.99 22.68
CA ALA A 329 -3.69 5.65 21.41
C ALA A 329 -4.99 6.27 20.86
N PRO A 330 -4.98 7.49 20.30
CA PRO A 330 -6.21 8.10 19.81
C PRO A 330 -6.71 7.44 18.52
N PHE A 331 -8.00 7.13 18.46
CA PHE A 331 -8.71 6.76 17.23
C PHE A 331 -9.70 7.85 16.84
N ASN A 332 -9.79 8.16 15.54
CA ASN A 332 -10.54 9.32 15.01
C ASN A 332 -11.43 8.98 13.79
N GLY A 333 -11.65 7.69 13.53
CA GLY A 333 -12.47 7.20 12.42
C GLY A 333 -12.66 5.69 12.44
N ILE A 334 -13.69 5.21 11.74
CA ILE A 334 -14.04 3.79 11.60
C ILE A 334 -14.25 3.47 10.12
N MET A 335 -13.58 2.41 9.64
CA MET A 335 -13.94 1.73 8.40
C MET A 335 -14.81 0.52 8.76
N CYS A 336 -16.11 0.60 8.51
CA CYS A 336 -17.02 -0.53 8.67
C CYS A 336 -16.98 -1.39 7.41
N ARG A 337 -16.67 -2.69 7.55
CA ARG A 337 -16.74 -3.68 6.47
C ARG A 337 -17.89 -4.64 6.74
N TRP A 338 -18.82 -4.76 5.80
CA TRP A 338 -19.93 -5.71 5.87
C TRP A 338 -19.71 -6.85 4.87
N GLU A 339 -19.79 -8.08 5.38
CA GLU A 339 -19.63 -9.31 4.61
C GLU A 339 -20.96 -10.07 4.57
N PRO A 340 -21.53 -10.34 3.39
CA PRO A 340 -22.74 -11.15 3.28
C PRO A 340 -22.48 -12.62 3.68
N PRO A 341 -23.52 -13.35 4.16
CA PRO A 341 -23.42 -14.78 4.45
C PRO A 341 -22.90 -15.59 3.24
N GLY A 342 -22.12 -16.63 3.51
CA GLY A 342 -21.57 -17.54 2.48
C GLY A 342 -20.38 -17.00 1.69
N VAL A 343 -20.11 -15.69 1.72
CA VAL A 343 -18.88 -15.14 1.14
C VAL A 343 -17.71 -15.39 2.08
N HIS A 344 -16.73 -16.15 1.60
CA HIS A 344 -15.38 -16.13 2.17
C HIS A 344 -14.63 -14.97 1.49
N PRO A 345 -14.28 -13.89 2.19
CA PRO A 345 -13.38 -12.90 1.64
C PRO A 345 -12.03 -13.57 1.49
N LYS A 346 -11.56 -13.75 0.26
CA LYS A 346 -10.13 -13.99 0.01
C LYS A 346 -9.47 -12.65 -0.20
N ASP A 347 -9.32 -11.90 0.89
CA ASP A 347 -8.29 -10.88 0.92
C ASP A 347 -6.96 -11.58 0.73
N GLY A 348 -6.26 -11.23 -0.34
CA GLY A 348 -4.84 -11.54 -0.43
C GLY A 348 -4.12 -10.89 0.75
N PRO A 349 -3.00 -11.47 1.23
CA PRO A 349 -2.17 -10.83 2.23
C PRO A 349 -1.82 -9.41 1.78
N HIS A 350 -2.16 -8.44 2.61
CA HIS A 350 -1.98 -7.02 2.32
C HIS A 350 -1.58 -6.29 3.60
N THR A 351 -0.76 -5.26 3.46
CA THR A 351 -0.67 -4.21 4.46
C THR A 351 -1.87 -3.28 4.30
N TYR A 352 -2.36 -2.71 5.40
CA TYR A 352 -3.22 -1.55 5.31
C TYR A 352 -2.38 -0.39 4.76
N ALA A 353 -2.50 -0.14 3.46
CA ALA A 353 -1.64 0.82 2.79
C ALA A 353 -1.82 2.21 3.38
N THR A 354 -0.71 2.89 3.62
CA THR A 354 -0.66 4.09 4.45
C THR A 354 -1.22 5.35 3.76
N HIS A 355 -1.80 5.22 2.56
CA HIS A 355 -2.40 6.28 1.73
C HIS A 355 -3.61 6.98 2.32
N SER A 356 -4.19 6.44 3.40
CA SER A 356 -5.38 6.98 4.06
C SER A 356 -5.07 8.15 5.03
N GLY A 357 -3.99 8.91 4.80
CA GLY A 357 -3.61 10.03 5.68
C GLY A 357 -3.10 9.59 7.07
N TRP A 358 -2.43 8.44 7.15
CA TRP A 358 -2.03 7.83 8.41
C TRP A 358 -0.73 8.41 8.97
N ALA A 359 -0.61 8.54 10.29
CA ALA A 359 0.62 8.94 10.97
C ALA A 359 1.67 7.82 10.94
N ASP A 360 2.94 8.15 11.10
CA ASP A 360 4.00 7.14 11.09
C ASP A 360 3.93 6.17 12.29
N GLU A 361 3.31 6.59 13.40
CA GLU A 361 2.98 5.74 14.56
C GLU A 361 1.47 5.39 14.62
N THR A 362 0.88 4.99 13.50
CA THR A 362 -0.56 4.65 13.44
C THR A 362 -0.90 3.36 14.17
N VAL A 363 -1.91 3.41 15.04
CA VAL A 363 -2.54 2.23 15.65
C VAL A 363 -3.79 1.85 14.87
N ILE A 364 -3.94 0.56 14.56
CA ILE A 364 -5.10 0.02 13.83
C ILE A 364 -5.91 -0.86 14.79
N GLY A 365 -7.15 -0.44 15.08
CA GLY A 365 -8.10 -1.26 15.83
C GLY A 365 -8.84 -2.21 14.88
N LEU A 366 -8.82 -3.51 15.19
CA LEU A 366 -9.59 -4.53 14.47
C LEU A 366 -10.66 -5.13 15.39
N MET A 367 -11.91 -5.09 14.93
CA MET A 367 -13.06 -5.64 15.66
C MET A 367 -13.97 -6.40 14.70
N ALA A 368 -14.27 -7.66 15.04
CA ALA A 368 -15.25 -8.48 14.34
C ALA A 368 -16.54 -8.54 15.15
N VAL A 369 -17.68 -8.29 14.50
CA VAL A 369 -19.00 -8.28 15.12
C VAL A 369 -19.92 -9.23 14.35
N GLY A 370 -20.44 -10.27 15.02
CA GLY A 370 -21.22 -11.33 14.39
C GLY A 370 -20.45 -12.64 14.24
N ALA A 371 -20.26 -13.13 13.02
CA ALA A 371 -19.61 -14.42 12.77
C ALA A 371 -18.09 -14.37 12.97
N THR A 372 -17.52 -15.43 13.57
CA THR A 372 -16.08 -15.60 13.80
C THR A 372 -15.26 -15.43 12.52
N ARG A 373 -14.06 -14.85 12.66
CA ARG A 373 -13.05 -14.73 11.59
C ARG A 373 -11.65 -15.01 12.14
N SER A 374 -10.82 -15.64 11.31
CA SER A 374 -9.39 -15.80 11.57
C SER A 374 -8.63 -14.69 10.85
N TYR A 375 -7.72 -14.01 11.55
CA TYR A 375 -6.81 -13.02 10.99
C TYR A 375 -5.40 -13.61 11.01
N ARG A 376 -4.66 -13.48 9.91
CA ARG A 376 -3.30 -14.00 9.79
C ARG A 376 -2.34 -12.83 9.64
N VAL A 377 -1.30 -12.85 10.46
CA VAL A 377 -0.25 -11.82 10.47
C VAL A 377 0.99 -12.46 9.86
N HIS A 378 1.52 -11.83 8.82
CA HIS A 378 2.69 -12.29 8.09
C HIS A 378 3.78 -11.22 8.17
N GLY A 379 5.00 -11.65 8.46
CA GLY A 379 6.18 -10.81 8.35
C GLY A 379 6.60 -10.55 6.91
N ILE A 380 7.47 -9.56 6.71
CA ILE A 380 8.26 -9.41 5.49
C ILE A 380 9.74 -9.47 5.91
N PRO A 381 10.54 -10.45 5.44
CA PRO A 381 10.19 -11.53 4.51
C PRO A 381 9.14 -12.51 5.07
N TRP A 382 8.40 -13.15 4.16
CA TRP A 382 7.25 -14.04 4.41
C TRP A 382 7.58 -15.34 5.17
N SER A 383 8.79 -15.50 5.68
CA SER A 383 9.25 -16.67 6.44
C SER A 383 8.77 -16.68 7.90
N LEU A 384 8.18 -15.58 8.38
CA LEU A 384 7.59 -15.45 9.71
C LEU A 384 6.06 -15.38 9.59
N GLU A 385 5.38 -16.49 9.93
CA GLU A 385 3.92 -16.60 9.93
C GLU A 385 3.37 -16.83 11.33
N GLY A 386 2.20 -16.26 11.63
CA GLY A 386 1.38 -16.66 12.76
C GLY A 386 -0.10 -16.34 12.59
N GLU A 387 -0.94 -17.11 13.27
CA GLU A 387 -2.40 -17.05 13.14
C GLU A 387 -3.06 -16.54 14.43
N VAL A 388 -4.00 -15.60 14.28
CA VAL A 388 -4.70 -14.93 15.39
C VAL A 388 -6.21 -15.07 15.14
N ALA A 389 -6.84 -16.00 15.86
CA ALA A 389 -8.29 -16.22 15.76
C ALA A 389 -9.07 -15.19 16.60
N LEU A 390 -9.87 -14.33 15.98
CA LEU A 390 -10.76 -13.42 16.70
C LEU A 390 -12.13 -14.08 16.90
N CYS A 391 -12.28 -14.77 18.05
CA CYS A 391 -13.54 -15.39 18.45
C CYS A 391 -14.52 -14.38 19.11
N PRO A 392 -15.75 -14.23 18.58
CA PRO A 392 -16.86 -13.63 19.30
C PRO A 392 -17.20 -14.49 20.53
N ALA A 393 -17.66 -13.86 21.60
CA ALA A 393 -17.90 -14.48 22.91
C ALA A 393 -19.15 -15.40 22.98
N SER A 394 -19.52 -16.07 21.88
CA SER A 394 -20.83 -16.73 21.69
C SER A 394 -20.78 -18.21 21.27
N ARG A 395 -19.61 -18.88 21.31
CA ARG A 395 -19.49 -20.35 21.17
C ARG A 395 -19.12 -21.06 22.49
N ARG A 396 -19.77 -20.64 23.56
CA ARG A 396 -20.02 -21.41 24.79
C ARG A 396 -21.44 -21.09 25.23
#